data_AF-A0A1I4RAR9-F1
#
_entry.id   AF-A0A1I4RAR9-F1
#
_cell.length_a   1.000
_cell.length_b   1.000
_cell.length_c   1.000
_cell.angle_alpha   90.00
_cell.angle_beta   90.00
_cell.angle_gamma   90.00
#
_symmetry.space_group_name_H-M   'P 1'
#
loop_
_entity.id
_entity.type
_entity.pdbx_description
1 polymer ?
#
loop_
_entity_poly.entity_id
_entity_poly.type
_entity_poly.pdbx_seq_one_letter_code
_entity_poly.pdbx_strand_id
1 'polypeptide(L)'
;MLQHKLTPKTLLVLHHVYGHAGRVLLNNLKYTNVVKDAEWYSFIMHLYYDLTDNLSVGIRGEWFRDADGFRNPSPFRIAAATNIVEGRATSFAGDISSVTVTPADYYAVTIGMNWKVAKALKLKWKALKKLNISPNIRYDRVDAYKAPAYRPFAGNKDQILFSLDFILPF
;
A
#
# COMPACT_ATOMS: atom_id res chain seq x y z
N MET A 1 13.10 -7.51 9.67
CA MET A 1 11.79 -7.48 10.36
C MET A 1 12.03 -7.71 11.83
N LEU A 2 11.51 -6.84 12.69
CA LEU A 2 11.53 -7.01 14.14
C LEU A 2 10.11 -7.31 14.61
N GLN A 3 9.96 -8.33 15.46
CA GLN A 3 8.69 -8.70 16.05
C GLN A 3 8.86 -8.80 17.56
N HIS A 4 7.92 -8.22 18.30
CA HIS A 4 7.97 -8.22 19.76
C HIS A 4 6.57 -8.30 20.37
N LYS A 5 6.35 -9.26 21.28
CA LYS A 5 5.13 -9.33 22.08
C LYS A 5 5.27 -8.38 23.27
N LEU A 6 4.56 -7.26 23.22
CA LEU A 6 4.51 -6.28 24.32
C LEU A 6 3.74 -6.85 25.52
N THR A 7 2.70 -7.64 25.23
CA THR A 7 1.92 -8.39 26.23
C THR A 7 1.51 -9.74 25.63
N PRO A 8 0.88 -10.66 26.38
CA PRO A 8 0.33 -11.89 25.81
C PRO A 8 -0.69 -11.67 24.68
N LYS A 9 -1.34 -10.49 24.64
CA LYS A 9 -2.39 -10.12 23.67
C LYS A 9 -1.97 -9.03 22.68
N THR A 10 -0.78 -8.45 22.86
CA THR A 10 -0.33 -7.29 22.07
C THR A 10 0.94 -7.64 21.31
N LEU A 11 0.88 -7.58 19.97
CA LEU A 11 2.01 -7.83 19.10
C LEU A 11 2.41 -6.56 18.34
N LEU A 12 3.67 -6.17 18.46
CA LEU A 12 4.31 -5.15 17.66
C LEU A 12 5.17 -5.79 16.58
N VAL A 13 5.06 -5.32 15.35
CA VAL A 13 5.91 -5.71 14.23
C VAL A 13 6.43 -4.47 13.52
N LEU A 14 7.75 -4.36 13.38
CA LEU A 14 8.43 -3.29 12.68
C LEU A 14 9.16 -3.84 11.45
N HIS A 15 8.97 -3.19 10.32
CA HIS A 15 9.68 -3.48 9.08
C HIS A 15 10.33 -2.21 8.56
N HIS A 16 11.54 -2.36 8.04
CA HIS A 16 12.23 -1.37 7.25
C HIS A 16 12.59 -2.01 5.91
N VAL A 17 12.41 -1.26 4.84
CA VAL A 17 12.83 -1.65 3.50
C VAL A 17 13.67 -0.52 2.93
N TYR A 18 14.83 -0.86 2.40
CA TYR A 18 15.61 0.01 1.52
C TYR A 18 15.57 -0.60 0.12
N GLY A 19 15.52 0.23 -0.91
CA GLY A 19 15.67 -0.20 -2.28
C GLY A 19 16.47 0.79 -3.10
N HIS A 20 17.08 0.25 -4.14
CA HIS A 20 18.01 0.94 -5.02
C HIS A 20 17.79 0.44 -6.45
N ALA A 21 17.88 1.35 -7.41
CA ALA A 21 17.94 1.03 -8.83
C ALA A 21 19.01 1.89 -9.49
N GLY A 22 20.02 1.22 -10.05
CA GLY A 22 21.14 1.90 -10.70
C GLY A 22 20.79 2.40 -12.11
N ARG A 23 21.32 3.57 -12.48
CA ARG A 23 21.26 4.15 -13.83
C ARG A 23 19.85 4.17 -14.45
N VAL A 24 18.84 4.48 -13.66
CA VAL A 24 17.47 4.60 -14.17
C VAL A 24 17.27 5.92 -14.90
N LEU A 25 16.41 5.91 -15.91
CA LEU A 25 15.94 7.12 -16.56
C LEU A 25 14.83 7.75 -15.70
N LEU A 26 15.09 8.93 -15.17
CA LEU A 26 14.12 9.76 -14.49
C LEU A 26 13.56 10.78 -15.47
N ASN A 27 12.29 10.60 -15.82
CA ASN A 27 11.50 11.55 -16.57
C ASN A 27 10.17 11.77 -15.85
N ASN A 28 10.15 12.75 -14.95
CA ASN A 28 9.08 12.99 -13.99
C ASN A 28 8.92 14.48 -13.72
N LEU A 29 8.03 14.89 -12.80
CA LEU A 29 7.75 16.33 -12.57
C LEU A 29 8.96 17.15 -12.09
N LYS A 30 10.03 16.50 -11.61
CA LYS A 30 11.27 17.15 -11.17
C LYS A 30 12.42 16.99 -12.18
N TYR A 31 12.49 15.85 -12.88
CA TYR A 31 13.60 15.49 -13.74
C TYR A 31 13.16 15.34 -15.20
N THR A 32 13.93 15.90 -16.12
CA THR A 32 13.70 15.74 -17.57
C THR A 32 14.85 14.98 -18.19
N ASN A 33 14.62 13.72 -18.54
CA ASN A 33 15.60 12.82 -19.16
C ASN A 33 16.93 12.70 -18.40
N VAL A 34 16.86 12.62 -17.07
CA VAL A 34 18.07 12.48 -16.23
C VAL A 34 18.34 11.01 -15.96
N VAL A 35 19.56 10.54 -16.22
CA VAL A 35 19.99 9.19 -15.84
C VAL A 35 20.79 9.27 -14.56
N LYS A 36 20.31 8.60 -13.51
CA LYS A 36 21.02 8.49 -12.22
C LYS A 36 20.53 7.29 -11.43
N ASP A 37 21.19 7.02 -10.32
CA ASP A 37 20.71 6.02 -9.36
C ASP A 37 19.50 6.57 -8.61
N ALA A 38 18.52 5.71 -8.37
CA ALA A 38 17.32 6.04 -7.61
C ALA A 38 17.22 5.18 -6.35
N GLU A 39 16.80 5.81 -5.26
CA GLU A 39 16.67 5.15 -3.96
C GLU A 39 15.32 5.41 -3.33
N TRP A 40 14.87 4.45 -2.52
CA TRP A 40 13.68 4.58 -1.71
C TRP A 40 13.80 3.82 -0.40
N TYR A 41 13.01 4.23 0.57
CA TYR A 41 12.92 3.55 1.85
C TYR A 41 11.51 3.55 2.40
N SER A 42 11.17 2.53 3.17
CA SER A 42 9.94 2.50 3.95
C SER A 42 10.16 2.04 5.37
N PHE A 43 9.31 2.56 6.24
CA PHE A 43 9.10 2.08 7.58
C PHE A 43 7.64 1.68 7.73
N ILE A 44 7.40 0.46 8.21
CA ILE A 44 6.06 -0.07 8.40
C ILE A 44 5.97 -0.59 9.83
N MET A 45 4.96 -0.12 10.55
CA MET A 45 4.62 -0.59 11.88
C MET A 45 3.27 -1.29 11.82
N HIS A 46 3.19 -2.47 12.43
CA HIS A 46 1.93 -3.13 12.74
C HIS A 46 1.80 -3.29 14.25
N LEU A 47 0.64 -2.92 14.78
CA LEU A 47 0.26 -3.18 16.16
C LEU A 47 -1.03 -3.99 16.14
N TYR A 48 -0.99 -5.19 16.71
CA TYR A 48 -2.15 -6.07 16.83
C TYR A 48 -2.55 -6.24 18.29
N TYR A 49 -3.85 -6.29 18.54
CA TYR A 49 -4.41 -6.55 19.85
C TYR A 49 -5.55 -7.55 19.78
N ASP A 50 -5.45 -8.63 20.56
CA ASP A 50 -6.49 -9.64 20.69
C ASP A 50 -7.57 -9.17 21.69
N LEU A 51 -8.72 -8.72 21.17
CA LEU A 51 -9.88 -8.38 22.01
C LEU A 51 -10.47 -9.64 22.65
N THR A 52 -10.55 -10.72 21.88
CA THR A 52 -11.00 -12.05 22.30
C THR A 52 -10.26 -13.13 21.51
N ASP A 53 -10.45 -14.41 21.85
CA ASP A 53 -9.89 -15.55 21.08
C ASP A 53 -10.33 -15.60 19.60
N ASN A 54 -11.40 -14.87 19.27
CA ASN A 54 -12.06 -14.89 17.98
C ASN A 54 -12.03 -13.54 17.26
N LEU A 55 -11.58 -12.47 17.91
CA LEU A 55 -11.59 -11.12 17.36
C LEU A 55 -10.29 -10.41 17.76
N SER A 56 -9.55 -9.95 16.77
CA SER A 56 -8.42 -9.05 16.96
C SER A 56 -8.57 -7.79 16.13
N VAL A 57 -7.91 -6.73 16.58
CA VAL A 57 -7.83 -5.45 15.88
C VAL A 57 -6.37 -5.16 15.55
N GLY A 58 -6.16 -4.47 14.45
CA GLY A 58 -4.83 -4.10 13.98
C GLY A 58 -4.78 -2.65 13.53
N ILE A 59 -3.67 -1.98 13.83
CA ILE A 59 -3.29 -0.71 13.24
C ILE A 59 -2.00 -0.93 12.46
N ARG A 60 -1.96 -0.46 11.21
CA ARG A 60 -0.76 -0.42 10.38
C ARG A 60 -0.45 1.03 10.03
N GLY A 61 0.72 1.50 10.42
CA GLY A 61 1.29 2.77 9.97
C GLY A 61 2.37 2.51 8.92
N GLU A 62 2.35 3.27 7.83
CA GLU A 62 3.33 3.19 6.77
C GLU A 62 3.86 4.58 6.46
N TRP A 63 5.18 4.67 6.32
CA TRP A 63 5.84 5.78 5.66
C TRP A 63 6.76 5.21 4.59
N PHE A 64 6.66 5.75 3.38
CA PHE A 64 7.48 5.38 2.24
C PHE A 64 8.00 6.64 1.56
N ARG A 65 9.31 6.75 1.42
CA ARG A 65 9.95 7.82 0.67
C ARG A 65 10.49 7.29 -0.64
N ASP A 66 10.05 7.92 -1.72
CA ASP A 66 10.64 7.81 -3.05
C ASP A 66 11.41 9.10 -3.32
N ALA A 67 12.72 9.10 -3.09
CA ALA A 67 13.52 10.32 -3.09
C ALA A 67 13.74 10.89 -4.51
N ASP A 68 13.69 10.02 -5.50
CA ASP A 68 13.96 10.33 -6.90
C ASP A 68 12.71 10.24 -7.80
N GLY A 69 11.59 9.72 -7.28
CA GLY A 69 10.33 9.66 -8.00
C GLY A 69 10.37 8.61 -9.10
N PHE A 70 10.86 7.43 -8.75
CA PHE A 70 11.04 6.30 -9.66
C PHE A 70 10.07 5.14 -9.38
N ARG A 71 9.76 4.91 -8.10
CA ARG A 71 9.22 3.63 -7.62
C ARG A 71 7.70 3.56 -7.55
N ASN A 72 7.01 4.71 -7.45
CA ASN A 72 5.56 4.75 -7.21
C ASN A 72 4.77 5.59 -8.25
N PRO A 73 4.68 5.16 -9.51
CA PRO A 73 3.83 5.83 -10.49
C PRO A 73 2.35 5.64 -10.16
N SER A 74 1.55 6.69 -10.34
CA SER A 74 0.10 6.67 -10.11
C SER A 74 -0.68 7.22 -11.31
N PRO A 75 -1.72 6.51 -11.78
CA PRO A 75 -2.17 5.20 -11.33
C PRO A 75 -1.26 4.06 -11.82
N PHE A 76 -0.74 3.24 -10.91
CA PHE A 76 0.22 2.17 -11.24
C PHE A 76 -0.31 1.19 -12.29
N ARG A 77 -1.62 0.87 -12.26
CA ARG A 77 -2.25 -0.05 -13.23
C ARG A 77 -2.08 0.41 -14.68
N ILE A 78 -2.08 1.72 -14.94
CA ILE A 78 -1.94 2.26 -16.29
C ILE A 78 -0.49 2.10 -16.74
N ALA A 79 0.47 2.42 -15.88
CA ALA A 79 1.89 2.22 -16.13
C ALA A 79 2.22 0.74 -16.39
N ALA A 80 1.71 -0.17 -15.54
CA ALA A 80 1.96 -1.61 -15.64
C ALA A 80 1.30 -2.27 -16.84
N ALA A 81 0.17 -1.74 -17.33
CA ALA A 81 -0.52 -2.22 -18.53
C ALA A 81 -0.07 -1.53 -19.82
N THR A 82 1.04 -0.77 -19.79
CA THR A 82 1.60 -0.10 -20.97
C THR A 82 2.45 -1.07 -21.79
N ASN A 83 2.21 -1.13 -23.09
CA ASN A 83 3.02 -1.87 -24.05
C ASN A 83 3.32 -1.01 -25.29
N ILE A 84 4.22 -1.48 -26.15
CA ILE A 84 4.45 -0.90 -27.47
C ILE A 84 3.53 -1.60 -28.47
N VAL A 85 2.59 -0.84 -29.02
CA VAL A 85 1.68 -1.29 -30.09
C VAL A 85 1.94 -0.41 -31.30
N GLU A 86 2.34 -1.02 -32.42
CA GLU A 86 2.65 -0.29 -33.67
C GLU A 86 3.68 0.85 -33.48
N GLY A 87 4.69 0.62 -32.63
CA GLY A 87 5.74 1.60 -32.34
C GLY A 87 5.32 2.74 -31.42
N ARG A 88 4.11 2.71 -30.85
CA ARG A 88 3.60 3.71 -29.90
C ARG A 88 3.36 3.10 -28.53
N ALA A 89 3.65 3.85 -27.47
CA ALA A 89 3.31 3.47 -26.11
C ALA A 89 1.79 3.56 -25.91
N THR A 90 1.16 2.43 -25.63
CA THR A 90 -0.29 2.27 -25.46
C THR A 90 -0.57 1.50 -24.18
N SER A 91 -1.45 2.03 -23.33
CA SER A 91 -1.89 1.32 -22.11
C SER A 91 -3.30 0.77 -22.27
N PHE A 92 -3.49 -0.50 -21.91
CA PHE A 92 -4.80 -1.16 -21.94
C PHE A 92 -5.66 -0.87 -20.70
N ALA A 93 -5.16 -0.08 -19.76
CA ALA A 93 -5.86 0.24 -18.50
C ALA A 93 -6.21 1.73 -18.34
N GLY A 94 -5.88 2.58 -19.32
CA GLY A 94 -6.23 4.00 -19.33
C GLY A 94 -5.26 4.86 -20.16
N ASP A 95 -5.38 6.17 -20.03
CA ASP A 95 -4.51 7.14 -20.71
C ASP A 95 -3.13 7.20 -20.03
N ILE A 96 -2.07 6.90 -20.77
CA ILE A 96 -0.68 6.94 -20.29
C ILE A 96 -0.27 8.34 -19.82
N SER A 97 -0.83 9.40 -20.41
CA SER A 97 -0.51 10.78 -20.05
C SER A 97 -1.03 11.16 -18.66
N SER A 98 -1.97 10.38 -18.11
CA SER A 98 -2.49 10.56 -16.75
C SER A 98 -1.57 9.97 -15.66
N VAL A 99 -0.57 9.17 -16.05
CA VAL A 99 0.38 8.60 -15.10
C VAL A 99 1.33 9.68 -14.65
N THR A 100 1.37 9.90 -13.35
CA THR A 100 2.29 10.83 -12.71
C THR A 100 3.19 10.08 -11.75
N VAL A 101 4.44 10.52 -11.67
CA VAL A 101 5.40 10.10 -10.66
C VAL A 101 6.26 11.30 -10.33
N THR A 102 6.71 11.42 -9.09
CA THR A 102 7.60 12.49 -8.66
C THR A 102 8.19 12.12 -7.31
N PRO A 103 9.34 12.69 -6.92
CA PRO A 103 9.84 12.54 -5.56
C PRO A 103 8.79 12.92 -4.51
N ALA A 104 8.51 12.01 -3.58
CA ALA A 104 7.51 12.24 -2.54
C ALA A 104 7.69 11.32 -1.33
N ASP A 105 7.15 11.78 -0.20
CA ASP A 105 6.78 10.95 0.94
C ASP A 105 5.32 10.51 0.82
N TYR A 106 5.08 9.24 1.09
CA TYR A 106 3.77 8.63 1.14
C TYR A 106 3.53 8.13 2.56
N TYR A 107 2.36 8.45 3.10
CA TYR A 107 1.93 8.08 4.42
C TYR A 107 0.64 7.28 4.30
N ALA A 108 0.54 6.19 5.05
CA ALA A 108 -0.69 5.44 5.15
C ALA A 108 -0.96 5.03 6.59
N VAL A 109 -2.23 5.09 6.99
CA VAL A 109 -2.70 4.49 8.24
C VAL A 109 -3.87 3.59 7.91
N THR A 110 -3.77 2.32 8.28
CA THR A 110 -4.85 1.34 8.14
C THR A 110 -5.28 0.86 9.51
N ILE A 111 -6.59 0.83 9.75
CA ILE A 111 -7.19 0.19 10.91
C ILE A 111 -8.06 -0.95 10.40
N GLY A 112 -7.88 -2.13 10.99
CA GLY A 112 -8.56 -3.33 10.54
C GLY A 112 -8.93 -4.24 11.68
N MET A 113 -9.80 -5.20 11.38
CA MET A 113 -10.20 -6.25 12.31
C MET A 113 -10.00 -7.61 11.67
N ASN A 114 -9.78 -8.63 12.49
CA ASN A 114 -9.77 -10.03 12.06
C ASN A 114 -10.76 -10.80 12.94
N TRP A 115 -11.83 -11.29 12.32
CA TRP A 115 -12.95 -11.90 13.02
C TRP A 115 -13.23 -13.33 12.55
N LYS A 116 -12.99 -14.29 13.44
CA LYS A 116 -13.34 -15.71 13.28
C LYS A 116 -14.84 -15.92 13.47
N VAL A 117 -15.63 -15.42 12.52
CA VAL A 117 -17.10 -15.33 12.58
C VAL A 117 -17.75 -16.64 12.98
N ALA A 118 -17.34 -17.75 12.37
CA ALA A 118 -18.00 -19.02 12.62
C ALA A 118 -17.81 -19.55 14.04
N LYS A 119 -16.63 -19.30 14.63
CA LYS A 119 -16.37 -19.63 16.04
C LYS A 119 -17.12 -18.68 16.98
N ALA A 120 -17.19 -17.39 16.65
CA ALA A 120 -17.92 -16.39 17.43
C ALA A 120 -19.44 -16.65 17.45
N LEU A 121 -20.04 -16.99 16.31
CA LEU A 121 -21.47 -17.23 16.15
C LEU A 121 -21.88 -18.71 16.35
N LYS A 122 -20.94 -19.57 16.76
CA LYS A 122 -21.18 -21.02 16.99
C LYS A 122 -21.86 -21.72 15.80
N LEU A 123 -21.45 -21.37 14.58
CA LEU A 123 -22.08 -21.90 13.37
C LEU A 123 -21.84 -23.41 13.26
N LYS A 124 -22.92 -24.17 13.05
CA LYS A 124 -22.86 -25.64 12.94
C LYS A 124 -22.45 -26.12 11.56
N TRP A 125 -22.61 -25.28 10.54
CA TRP A 125 -22.38 -25.67 9.15
C TRP A 125 -20.88 -25.87 8.88
N LYS A 126 -20.51 -27.13 8.55
CA LYS A 126 -19.10 -27.53 8.39
C LYS A 126 -18.35 -26.65 7.40
N ALA A 127 -19.01 -26.23 6.32
CA ALA A 127 -18.43 -25.40 5.28
C ALA A 127 -17.94 -24.03 5.79
N LEU A 128 -18.64 -23.43 6.76
CA LEU A 128 -18.32 -22.08 7.24
C LEU A 128 -17.44 -22.08 8.49
N LYS A 129 -17.13 -23.23 9.12
CA LYS A 129 -16.46 -23.28 10.44
C LYS A 129 -15.11 -22.55 10.51
N LYS A 130 -14.43 -22.38 9.39
CA LYS A 130 -13.13 -21.72 9.28
C LYS A 130 -13.22 -20.32 8.65
N LEU A 131 -14.44 -19.79 8.45
CA LEU A 131 -14.64 -18.46 7.89
C LEU A 131 -14.03 -17.40 8.81
N ASN A 132 -13.12 -16.62 8.24
CA ASN A 132 -12.57 -15.40 8.82
C ASN A 132 -12.94 -14.22 7.94
N ILE A 133 -13.36 -13.11 8.55
CA ILE A 133 -13.67 -11.85 7.87
C ILE A 133 -12.72 -10.77 8.38
N SER A 134 -12.25 -9.92 7.49
CA SER A 134 -11.30 -8.85 7.82
C SER A 134 -11.65 -7.54 7.11
N PRO A 135 -12.48 -6.69 7.73
CA PRO A 135 -12.72 -5.34 7.25
C PRO A 135 -11.55 -4.43 7.59
N ASN A 136 -11.23 -3.50 6.68
CA ASN A 136 -10.19 -2.49 6.89
C ASN A 136 -10.63 -1.13 6.35
N ILE A 137 -10.15 -0.08 7.02
CA ILE A 137 -10.23 1.31 6.56
C ILE A 137 -8.80 1.82 6.49
N ARG A 138 -8.45 2.46 5.38
CA ARG A 138 -7.12 3.02 5.13
C ARG A 138 -7.22 4.47 4.70
N TYR A 139 -6.40 5.32 5.28
CA TYR A 139 -6.16 6.68 4.84
C TYR A 139 -4.76 6.76 4.25
N ASP A 140 -4.65 7.30 3.03
CA ASP A 140 -3.40 7.58 2.35
C ASP A 140 -3.20 9.08 2.17
N ARG A 141 -1.97 9.54 2.29
CA ARG A 141 -1.58 10.91 1.95
C ARG A 141 -0.22 10.94 1.29
N VAL A 142 -0.05 11.86 0.35
CA VAL A 142 1.25 12.14 -0.25
C VAL A 142 1.72 13.56 0.07
N ASP A 143 3.03 13.71 0.19
CA ASP A 143 3.72 14.99 0.25
C ASP A 143 4.91 14.99 -0.72
N ALA A 144 4.84 15.82 -1.76
CA ALA A 144 5.80 15.82 -2.85
C ALA A 144 6.88 16.88 -2.68
N TYR A 145 8.13 16.51 -2.96
CA TYR A 145 9.26 17.45 -2.90
C TYR A 145 9.24 18.37 -4.11
N LYS A 146 9.08 19.68 -3.86
CA LYS A 146 9.15 20.71 -4.89
C LYS A 146 8.12 20.54 -6.03
N ALA A 147 7.06 19.76 -5.82
CA ALA A 147 5.94 19.60 -6.74
C ALA A 147 4.59 19.77 -6.01
N PRO A 148 4.23 21.00 -5.56
CA PRO A 148 3.06 21.23 -4.72
C PRO A 148 1.73 20.82 -5.35
N ALA A 149 1.67 20.74 -6.69
CA ALA A 149 0.50 20.35 -7.47
C ALA A 149 0.38 18.83 -7.67
N TYR A 150 1.28 18.00 -7.14
CA TYR A 150 1.20 16.54 -7.27
C TYR A 150 -0.02 16.00 -6.53
N ARG A 151 -0.89 15.29 -7.27
CA ARG A 151 -2.18 14.78 -6.80
C ARG A 151 -2.49 13.39 -7.37
N PRO A 152 -1.83 12.35 -6.85
CA PRO A 152 -1.85 11.00 -7.43
C PRO A 152 -3.17 10.24 -7.18
N PHE A 153 -4.07 10.74 -6.33
CA PHE A 153 -5.30 10.07 -5.96
C PHE A 153 -6.50 10.68 -6.67
N ALA A 154 -6.59 10.45 -7.98
CA ALA A 154 -7.64 11.00 -8.85
C ALA A 154 -7.81 12.53 -8.70
N GLY A 155 -6.68 13.25 -8.67
CA GLY A 155 -6.69 14.70 -8.49
C GLY A 155 -6.72 15.17 -7.04
N ASN A 156 -6.54 14.29 -6.05
CA ASN A 156 -6.37 14.63 -4.63
C ASN A 156 -4.98 14.28 -4.08
N LYS A 157 -4.61 14.87 -2.93
CA LYS A 157 -3.38 14.56 -2.17
C LYS A 157 -3.57 13.42 -1.18
N ASP A 158 -4.80 13.05 -0.93
CA ASP A 158 -5.20 12.00 -0.01
C ASP A 158 -6.41 11.22 -0.53
N GLN A 159 -6.61 10.04 0.05
CA GLN A 159 -7.77 9.18 -0.22
C GLN A 159 -8.11 8.34 1.00
N ILE A 160 -9.37 7.92 1.08
CA ILE A 160 -9.83 6.91 2.04
C ILE A 160 -10.25 5.68 1.24
N LEU A 161 -9.79 4.51 1.68
CA LEU A 161 -10.10 3.21 1.11
C LEU A 161 -10.81 2.34 2.14
N PHE A 162 -11.80 1.61 1.67
CA PHE A 162 -12.49 0.57 2.44
C PHE A 162 -12.22 -0.77 1.78
N SER A 163 -11.86 -1.78 2.56
CA SER A 163 -11.70 -3.14 2.06
C SER A 163 -12.35 -4.16 2.99
N LEU A 164 -12.71 -5.30 2.41
CA LEU A 164 -13.27 -6.44 3.13
C LEU A 164 -12.69 -7.70 2.52
N ASP A 165 -11.85 -8.38 3.30
CA ASP A 165 -11.29 -9.67 2.92
C ASP A 165 -12.01 -10.79 3.67
N PHE A 166 -12.12 -11.96 3.03
CA PHE A 166 -12.57 -13.16 3.71
C PHE A 166 -11.69 -14.35 3.33
N ILE A 167 -11.48 -15.24 4.29
CA ILE A 167 -10.74 -16.48 4.09
C ILE A 167 -11.67 -17.62 4.44
N LEU A 168 -11.87 -18.52 3.48
CA LEU A 168 -12.62 -19.76 3.64
C LEU A 168 -11.73 -20.95 3.22
N PRO A 169 -11.04 -21.59 4.17
CA PRO A 169 -10.24 -22.78 3.89
C PRO A 169 -11.15 -23.97 3.58
N PHE A 170 -10.89 -24.65 2.46
CA PHE A 170 -11.50 -25.93 2.10
C PHE A 170 -10.73 -27.11 2.70
#